data_AF-A0A7X3XDM7-F1
#
_entry.id   AF-A0A7X3XDM7-F1
#
_cell.length_a   1.000
_cell.length_b   1.000
_cell.length_c   1.000
_cell.angle_alpha   90.00
_cell.angle_beta   90.00
_cell.angle_gamma   90.00
#
_symmetry.space_group_name_H-M   'P 1'
#
loop_
_entity.id
_entity.type
_entity.pdbx_description
1 polymer ?
#
loop_
_entity_poly.entity_id
_entity_poly.type
_entity_poly.pdbx_seq_one_letter_code
_entity_poly.pdbx_strand_id
1 'polypeptide(L)'
;MIVSPKRRPRFFHPLAAVQIRSDGQCFANAFAVAEHRVNMALTGALLPALKVVTILRETGFARLHIQSMFEDARQGNPHARLRMIEFTADALVEEEGLMAGPLEDDADDQIPMAAT
;
A
#
# COMPACT_ATOMS: atom_id res chain seq x y z
N MET A 1 -34.57 9.83 27.00
CA MET A 1 -33.62 10.39 26.01
C MET A 1 -32.94 9.24 25.30
N ILE A 2 -33.32 8.95 24.05
CA ILE A 2 -32.67 7.92 23.24
C ILE A 2 -31.48 8.61 22.56
N VAL A 3 -30.27 8.33 23.04
CA VAL A 3 -29.04 8.85 22.46
C VAL A 3 -28.81 8.12 21.14
N SER A 4 -29.06 8.79 20.02
CA SER A 4 -28.69 8.26 18.70
C SER A 4 -27.19 7.95 18.69
N PRO A 5 -26.76 6.74 18.32
CA PRO A 5 -25.35 6.45 18.18
C PRO A 5 -24.82 7.35 17.06
N LYS A 6 -23.91 8.27 17.40
CA LYS A 6 -23.19 9.08 16.41
C LYS A 6 -22.60 8.11 15.39
N ARG A 7 -23.16 8.06 14.17
CA ARG A 7 -22.55 7.34 13.04
C ARG A 7 -21.16 7.93 12.88
N ARG A 8 -20.14 7.22 13.37
CA ARG A 8 -18.76 7.57 13.08
C ARG A 8 -18.64 7.52 11.56
N PRO A 9 -18.14 8.57 10.89
CA PRO A 9 -17.86 8.47 9.47
C PRO A 9 -16.91 7.29 9.28
N ARG A 10 -17.40 6.24 8.63
CA ARG A 10 -16.55 5.13 8.19
C ARG A 10 -15.88 5.63 6.94
N PHE A 11 -14.72 6.25 7.10
CA PHE A 11 -13.81 6.46 5.98
C PHE A 11 -13.29 5.08 5.59
N PHE A 12 -13.94 4.46 4.62
CA PHE A 12 -13.34 3.36 3.89
C PHE A 12 -12.36 4.01 2.93
N HIS A 13 -11.08 3.98 3.30
CA HIS A 13 -10.02 4.29 2.33
C HIS A 13 -10.21 3.33 1.14
N PRO A 14 -10.12 3.77 -0.12
CA PRO A 14 -10.26 2.88 -1.27
C PRO A 14 -9.31 1.66 -1.20
N LEU A 15 -8.15 1.85 -0.58
CA LEU A 15 -7.19 0.77 -0.31
C LEU A 15 -7.70 -0.22 0.77
N ALA A 16 -8.58 0.19 1.68
CA ALA A 16 -9.09 -0.60 2.79
C ALA A 16 -9.93 -1.83 2.38
N ALA A 17 -10.26 -1.97 1.10
CA ALA A 17 -11.03 -3.09 0.58
C ALA A 17 -10.15 -4.33 0.42
N VAL A 18 -10.46 -5.38 1.18
CA VAL A 18 -9.93 -6.72 0.93
C VAL A 18 -10.66 -7.29 -0.29
N GLN A 19 -9.97 -7.45 -1.42
CA GLN A 19 -10.49 -8.20 -2.55
C GLN A 19 -10.16 -9.69 -2.36
N ILE A 20 -11.20 -10.50 -2.25
CA ILE A 20 -11.07 -11.97 -2.26
C ILE A 20 -11.28 -12.40 -3.70
N ARG A 21 -10.28 -13.01 -4.33
CA ARG A 21 -10.40 -13.53 -5.70
C ARG A 21 -11.12 -14.88 -5.69
N SER A 22 -11.66 -15.26 -6.86
CA SER A 22 -12.41 -16.50 -7.08
C SER A 22 -11.58 -17.78 -6.86
N ASP A 23 -10.26 -17.66 -6.74
CA ASP A 23 -9.31 -18.73 -6.41
C ASP A 23 -9.10 -18.92 -4.90
N GLY A 24 -9.78 -18.14 -4.06
CA GLY A 24 -9.65 -18.20 -2.60
C GLY A 24 -8.44 -17.46 -2.03
N GLN A 25 -7.69 -16.72 -2.86
CA GLN A 25 -6.60 -15.87 -2.38
C GLN A 25 -7.15 -14.56 -1.78
N CYS A 26 -6.76 -14.26 -0.54
CA CYS A 26 -7.04 -13.00 0.12
C CYS A 26 -5.86 -12.05 -0.10
N PHE A 27 -6.04 -11.02 -0.94
CA PHE A 27 -5.06 -9.94 -1.01
C PHE A 27 -5.20 -9.11 0.27
N ALA A 28 -4.13 -9.06 1.07
CA ALA A 28 -4.07 -8.16 2.19
C ALA A 28 -4.08 -6.74 1.63
N ASN A 29 -5.08 -5.95 2.01
CA ASN A 29 -5.19 -4.54 1.66
C ASN A 29 -3.82 -3.84 1.89
N ALA A 30 -3.32 -3.14 0.86
CA ALA A 30 -2.02 -2.48 0.87
C ALA A 30 -1.82 -1.57 2.10
N PHE A 31 -2.88 -0.91 2.56
CA PHE A 31 -2.89 -0.10 3.79
C PHE A 31 -2.67 -0.96 5.04
N ALA A 32 -3.28 -2.14 5.14
CA ALA A 32 -3.08 -3.05 6.28
C ALA A 32 -1.64 -3.60 6.31
N VAL A 33 -1.08 -3.91 5.13
CA VAL A 33 0.32 -4.34 4.99
C VAL A 33 1.26 -3.20 5.37
N ALA A 34 0.99 -1.98 4.88
CA ALA A 34 1.75 -0.78 5.22
C ALA A 34 1.69 -0.45 6.71
N GLU A 35 0.50 -0.49 7.32
CA GLU A 35 0.31 -0.28 8.76
C GLU A 35 1.15 -1.26 9.57
N HIS A 36 1.09 -2.56 9.23
CA HIS A 36 1.88 -3.58 9.90
C HIS A 36 3.39 -3.31 9.76
N ARG A 37 3.86 -3.00 8.54
CA ARG A 37 5.28 -2.71 8.28
C ARG A 37 5.76 -1.47 9.03
N VAL A 38 4.99 -0.38 9.03
CA VAL A 38 5.31 0.85 9.75
C VAL A 38 5.34 0.60 11.25
N ASN A 39 4.36 -0.12 11.80
CA ASN A 39 4.37 -0.46 13.22
C ASN A 39 5.60 -1.29 13.61
N MET A 40 6.01 -2.27 12.79
CA MET A 40 7.25 -3.02 13.01
C MET A 40 8.51 -2.17 12.85
N ALA A 41 8.52 -1.21 11.93
CA ALA A 41 9.63 -0.26 11.80
C ALA A 41 9.77 0.63 13.04
N LEU A 42 8.64 1.01 13.67
CA LEU A 42 8.62 1.86 14.87
C LEU A 42 9.06 1.11 16.14
N THR A 43 8.88 -0.21 16.24
CA THR A 43 9.38 -1.02 17.37
C THR A 43 10.89 -1.23 17.35
N GLY A 44 11.60 -0.77 16.30
CA GLY A 44 13.05 -0.90 16.17
C GLY A 44 13.51 -2.10 15.36
N ALA A 45 12.61 -2.81 14.67
CA ALA A 45 13.01 -3.88 13.75
C ALA A 45 13.74 -3.29 12.54
N LEU A 46 15.02 -3.66 12.37
CA LEU A 46 15.91 -3.06 11.37
C LEU A 46 15.41 -3.26 9.92
N LEU A 47 15.06 -4.49 9.55
CA LEU A 47 14.65 -4.80 8.17
C LEU A 47 13.33 -4.09 7.78
N PRO A 48 12.26 -4.10 8.59
CA PRO A 48 11.07 -3.29 8.36
C PRO A 48 11.39 -1.80 8.25
N ALA A 49 12.24 -1.26 9.14
CA ALA A 49 12.63 0.14 9.11
C ALA A 49 13.35 0.52 7.82
N LEU A 50 14.27 -0.33 7.34
CA LEU A 50 14.97 -0.09 6.07
C LEU A 50 13.99 0.00 4.90
N LYS A 51 13.03 -0.93 4.80
CA LYS A 51 12.04 -0.91 3.71
C LYS A 51 11.20 0.36 3.71
N VAL A 52 10.71 0.78 4.89
CA VAL A 52 9.92 2.01 5.02
C VAL A 52 10.78 3.24 4.69
N VAL A 53 12.04 3.28 5.14
CA VAL A 53 12.96 4.38 4.82
C VAL A 53 13.28 4.46 3.33
N THR A 54 13.45 3.33 2.65
CA THR A 54 13.67 3.29 1.19
C THR A 54 12.48 3.88 0.45
N ILE A 55 11.26 3.42 0.75
CA ILE A 55 10.04 3.94 0.13
C ILE A 55 9.91 5.45 0.36
N LEU A 56 10.12 5.92 1.59
CA LEU A 56 10.03 7.35 1.89
C LEU A 56 11.11 8.19 1.18
N ARG A 57 12.27 7.60 0.86
CA ARG A 57 13.28 8.30 0.06
C ARG A 57 12.88 8.39 -1.40
N GLU A 58 12.30 7.33 -1.95
CA GLU A 58 11.83 7.27 -3.34
C GLU A 58 10.70 8.27 -3.58
N THR A 59 9.86 8.53 -2.58
CA THR A 59 8.82 9.58 -2.63
C THR A 59 9.38 11.01 -2.47
N GLY A 60 10.70 11.17 -2.31
CA GLY A 60 11.39 12.46 -2.31
C GLY A 60 11.63 13.08 -0.93
N PHE A 61 11.35 12.37 0.18
CA PHE A 61 11.65 12.92 1.50
C PHE A 61 13.17 12.97 1.77
N ALA A 62 13.64 14.14 2.22
CA ALA A 62 14.99 14.29 2.71
C ALA A 62 15.23 13.43 3.96
N ARG A 63 16.45 12.89 4.11
CA ARG A 63 16.84 12.04 5.23
C ARG A 63 16.46 12.60 6.61
N LEU A 64 16.71 13.90 6.83
CA LEU A 64 16.39 14.57 8.11
C LEU A 64 14.88 14.59 8.37
N HIS A 65 14.07 14.79 7.34
CA HIS A 65 12.62 14.77 7.46
C HIS A 65 12.10 13.37 7.77
N ILE A 66 12.65 12.33 7.13
CA ILE A 66 12.32 10.94 7.45
C ILE A 66 12.65 10.65 8.92
N GLN A 67 13.83 11.07 9.38
CA GLN A 67 14.22 10.89 10.79
C GLN A 67 13.23 11.58 11.73
N SER A 68 12.87 12.84 11.46
CA SER A 68 11.86 13.56 12.24
C SER A 68 10.51 12.84 12.26
N MET A 69 10.04 12.32 11.12
CA MET A 69 8.78 11.57 11.05
C MET A 69 8.82 10.30 11.92
N PHE A 70 9.94 9.58 11.93
CA PHE A 70 10.11 8.42 12.80
C PHE A 70 10.15 8.79 14.29
N GLU A 71 10.82 9.89 14.64
CA GLU A 71 10.86 10.40 16.02
C GLU A 71 9.46 10.82 16.48
N ASP A 72 8.75 11.63 15.68
CA ASP A 72 7.39 12.07 15.95
C ASP A 72 6.43 10.88 16.11
N ALA A 73 6.51 9.90 15.21
CA ALA A 73 5.67 8.70 15.26
C ALA A 73 5.94 7.85 16.52
N ARG A 74 7.21 7.73 16.95
CA ARG A 74 7.57 7.05 18.22
C ARG A 74 7.09 7.82 19.45
N GLN A 75 7.03 9.14 19.38
CA GLN A 75 6.44 9.99 20.42
C GLN A 75 4.91 9.93 20.45
N GLY A 76 4.29 9.14 19.56
CA GLY A 76 2.84 8.94 19.51
C GLY A 76 2.11 9.95 18.63
N ASN A 77 2.79 10.69 17.76
CA ASN A 77 2.14 11.58 16.80
C ASN A 77 1.39 10.77 15.73
N PRO A 78 0.04 10.81 15.72
CA PRO A 78 -0.75 10.01 14.78
C PRO A 78 -0.59 10.47 13.34
N HIS A 79 -0.32 11.76 13.09
CA HIS A 79 -0.17 12.30 11.74
C HIS A 79 1.12 11.82 11.07
N ALA A 80 2.23 11.80 11.82
CA ALA A 80 3.50 11.27 11.31
C ALA A 80 3.37 9.79 10.95
N ARG A 81 2.72 9.01 11.82
CA ARG A 81 2.48 7.58 11.58
C ARG A 81 1.56 7.35 10.37
N LEU A 82 0.44 8.06 10.28
CA LEU A 82 -0.49 7.92 9.15
C LEU A 82 0.18 8.27 7.83
N ARG A 83 0.95 9.37 7.78
CA ARG A 83 1.68 9.76 6.58
C ARG A 83 2.65 8.67 6.13
N MET A 84 3.40 8.06 7.06
CA MET A 84 4.29 6.95 6.73
C MET A 84 3.52 5.74 6.16
N ILE A 85 2.34 5.45 6.71
CA ILE A 85 1.47 4.35 6.24
C ILE A 85 0.96 4.65 4.83
N GLU A 86 0.47 5.87 4.57
CA GLU A 86 -0.05 6.28 3.26
C GLU A 86 1.01 6.11 2.16
N PHE A 87 2.20 6.70 2.32
CA PHE A 87 3.27 6.55 1.33
C PHE A 87 3.75 5.11 1.17
N THR A 88 3.77 4.33 2.24
CA THR A 88 4.12 2.89 2.17
C THR A 88 3.04 2.10 1.44
N ALA A 89 1.77 2.45 1.62
CA ALA A 89 0.65 1.80 0.96
C ALA A 89 0.61 2.14 -0.54
N ASP A 90 0.84 3.40 -0.90
CA ASP A 90 0.89 3.84 -2.29
C ASP A 90 1.99 3.12 -3.07
N ALA A 91 3.20 3.02 -2.50
CA ALA A 91 4.31 2.29 -3.11
C ALA A 91 4.01 0.79 -3.29
N LEU A 92 3.30 0.17 -2.34
CA LEU A 92 2.87 -1.23 -2.46
C LEU A 92 1.90 -1.46 -3.62
N VAL A 93 1.00 -0.50 -3.86
CA VAL A 93 0.05 -0.57 -4.99
C VAL A 93 0.78 -0.38 -6.32
N GLU A 94 1.76 0.53 -6.38
CA GLU A 94 2.59 0.73 -7.57
C GLU A 94 3.44 -0.51 -7.91
N GLU A 95 4.05 -1.17 -6.90
CA GLU A 95 4.79 -2.42 -7.07
C GLU A 95 3.89 -3.56 -7.60
N GLU A 96 2.67 -3.71 -7.09
CA GLU A 96 1.71 -4.70 -7.59
C GLU A 96 1.22 -4.38 -9.02
N GLY A 97 1.05 -3.09 -9.35
CA GLY A 97 0.68 -2.63 -10.70
C GLY A 97 1.76 -2.90 -11.76
N LEU A 98 3.04 -2.87 -11.39
CA LEU A 98 4.15 -3.22 -12.29
C LEU A 98 4.27 -4.74 -12.54
N MET A 99 3.85 -5.58 -11.58
CA MET A 99 3.86 -7.04 -11.74
C MET A 99 2.64 -7.58 -12.51
N ALA A 100 1.61 -6.75 -12.69
CA ALA A 100 0.47 -7.01 -13.57
C ALA A 100 0.73 -6.50 -15.00
N GLY A 101 1.89 -6.86 -15.57
CA GLY A 101 2.19 -6.65 -16.99
C GLY A 101 1.13 -7.28 -17.91
N PRO A 102 1.01 -6.82 -19.16
CA PRO A 102 -0.17 -7.03 -20.00
C PRO A 102 -0.45 -8.53 -20.11
N LEU A 103 -1.70 -8.92 -19.84
CA LEU A 103 -2.21 -10.16 -20.43
C LEU A 103 -1.99 -9.99 -21.92
N GLU A 104 -1.04 -10.75 -22.45
CA GLU A 104 -0.76 -10.87 -23.87
C GLU A 104 -2.11 -11.10 -24.56
N ASP A 105 -2.55 -10.08 -25.28
CA ASP A 105 -3.61 -10.20 -26.28
C ASP A 105 -2.95 -11.02 -27.38
N ASP A 106 -3.07 -12.36 -27.28
CA ASP A 106 -2.71 -13.31 -28.34
C ASP A 106 -3.63 -13.05 -29.55
N ALA A 107 -3.36 -11.94 -30.23
CA ALA A 107 -3.83 -11.66 -31.57
C ALA A 107 -2.82 -12.28 -32.54
N ASP A 108 -2.81 -13.61 -32.63
CA ASP A 108 -2.16 -14.31 -33.74
C ASP A 108 -2.97 -15.55 -34.12
N ASP A 109 -3.94 -15.34 -35.01
CA ASP A 109 -4.37 -16.36 -35.97
C ASP A 109 -4.51 -15.67 -37.34
N GLN A 110 -3.36 -15.37 -37.95
CA GLN A 110 -3.27 -15.07 -39.36
C GLN A 110 -3.64 -16.31 -40.17
N ILE A 111 -4.83 -16.31 -40.77
CA ILE A 111 -5.22 -17.30 -41.78
C ILE A 111 -4.44 -17.01 -43.08
N PRO A 112 -3.58 -17.92 -43.59
CA PRO A 112 -3.03 -17.76 -44.92
C PRO A 112 -4.09 -18.21 -45.95
N MET A 113 -4.61 -17.25 -46.72
CA MET A 113 -5.39 -17.51 -47.94
C MET A 113 -4.46 -18.10 -49.00
N ALA A 114 -4.49 -19.43 -49.17
CA ALA A 114 -3.98 -20.09 -50.36
C ALA A 114 -4.99 -19.88 -51.50
N ALA A 115 -4.62 -19.07 -52.48
CA ALA A 115 -5.34 -18.94 -53.73
C ALA A 115 -5.19 -20.24 -54.54
N THR A 116 -6.32 -20.82 -54.96
CA THR A 116 -6.37 -21.80 -56.05
C THR A 116 -7.36 -21.31 -57.08
#